data_AF-A0A1I7N057-F1
#
_entry.id   AF-A0A1I7N057-F1
#
_cell.length_a   1.000
_cell.length_b   1.000
_cell.length_c   1.000
_cell.angle_alpha   90.00
_cell.angle_beta   90.00
_cell.angle_gamma   90.00
#
_symmetry.space_group_name_H-M   'P 1'
#
loop_
_entity.id
_entity.type
_entity.pdbx_description
1 polymer ?
#
loop_
_entity_poly.entity_id
_entity_poly.type
_entity_poly.pdbx_seq_one_letter_code
_entity_poly.pdbx_strand_id
1 'polypeptide(L)'
;MRNLLSIHAGNLFLCTLLIIAACHSSHQPAAPDRHAARFADLLALFPQRQLPYQVNQDSLHKPLSDSVQLLPDVVKRFFPDSIWKNTFPKSSVQVFPLAAMAYDRGHFLVIRVQQGSRIAAYLCYFDRKDQFHQALRLCYTSPDAQADQYEGRIDRKAVITIDHHIHTPDQRSILRENVYALNPEGKFILVLTNANGALSLEDVYNPIDTLPTRHAFSGDYVKGDMSIVSIRDGKNKQTFRFFIHFYDPATRCGGELEGTGRFLNRSTGTFKDDNGPCAIDFHFSAGRVRIEEVGGCGAYRGIQCFFNGTYTKKKLHTHQAQIHK
;
A
#
# COMPACT_ATOMS: atom_id res chain seq x y z
N MET A 1 -33.27 -78.35 -29.35
CA MET A 1 -33.44 -77.21 -28.41
C MET A 1 -34.41 -76.22 -29.07
N ARG A 2 -35.40 -75.75 -28.31
CA ARG A 2 -36.68 -75.22 -28.79
C ARG A 2 -36.59 -73.98 -29.70
N ASN A 3 -37.44 -74.02 -30.71
CA ASN A 3 -37.74 -72.98 -31.69
C ASN A 3 -38.61 -71.84 -31.13
N LEU A 4 -38.37 -70.66 -31.69
CA LEU A 4 -39.28 -69.64 -32.25
C LEU A 4 -40.58 -69.21 -31.50
N LEU A 5 -40.66 -67.87 -31.37
CA LEU A 5 -41.77 -66.96 -31.67
C LEU A 5 -43.15 -67.19 -31.02
N SER A 6 -43.59 -66.19 -30.24
CA SER A 6 -44.78 -65.43 -30.62
C SER A 6 -44.81 -64.04 -29.96
N ILE A 7 -45.09 -63.05 -30.79
CA ILE A 7 -45.46 -61.67 -30.51
C ILE A 7 -46.94 -61.67 -30.08
N HIS A 8 -47.37 -60.73 -29.22
CA HIS A 8 -48.65 -59.98 -29.25
C HIS A 8 -48.66 -59.08 -28.00
N ALA A 9 -48.48 -57.77 -28.14
CA ALA A 9 -49.53 -56.76 -28.37
C ALA A 9 -50.10 -56.21 -27.05
N GLY A 10 -49.92 -54.91 -26.81
CA GLY A 10 -50.61 -54.19 -25.72
C GLY A 10 -49.96 -52.86 -25.34
N ASN A 11 -50.34 -51.79 -26.05
CA ASN A 11 -50.49 -50.37 -25.63
C ASN A 11 -49.38 -49.74 -24.76
N LEU A 12 -48.56 -48.78 -25.25
CA LEU A 12 -48.92 -47.41 -25.66
C LEU A 12 -49.91 -46.72 -24.71
N PHE A 13 -49.42 -46.05 -23.67
CA PHE A 13 -49.64 -44.61 -23.40
C PHE A 13 -49.00 -44.24 -22.06
N LEU A 14 -48.37 -43.06 -22.00
CA LEU A 14 -48.23 -42.26 -20.78
C LEU A 14 -47.18 -42.67 -19.73
N CYS A 15 -45.92 -42.26 -19.95
CA CYS A 15 -45.09 -41.66 -18.89
C CYS A 15 -44.02 -40.73 -19.49
N THR A 16 -44.41 -39.94 -20.49
CA THR A 16 -43.68 -38.78 -21.00
C THR A 16 -44.09 -37.55 -20.20
N LEU A 17 -43.78 -37.50 -18.91
CA LEU A 17 -43.94 -36.30 -18.07
C LEU A 17 -43.26 -36.53 -16.72
N LEU A 18 -41.94 -36.29 -16.66
CA LEU A 18 -41.19 -35.95 -15.44
C LEU A 18 -39.84 -35.34 -15.85
N ILE A 19 -39.89 -34.34 -16.74
CA ILE A 19 -38.84 -33.33 -16.91
C ILE A 19 -39.37 -32.05 -16.25
N ILE A 20 -39.31 -31.92 -14.93
CA ILE A 20 -39.19 -30.61 -14.25
C ILE A 20 -38.59 -30.83 -12.85
N ALA A 21 -37.62 -29.97 -12.49
CA ALA A 21 -37.13 -29.67 -11.15
C ALA A 21 -36.02 -30.55 -10.55
N ALA A 22 -34.82 -30.43 -11.10
CA ALA A 22 -33.59 -30.47 -10.31
C ALA A 22 -32.63 -29.34 -10.73
N CYS A 23 -33.14 -28.09 -10.74
CA CYS A 23 -32.26 -26.95 -10.57
C CYS A 23 -31.84 -26.94 -9.10
N HIS A 24 -30.64 -27.42 -8.81
CA HIS A 24 -29.97 -27.07 -7.56
C HIS A 24 -29.53 -25.60 -7.69
N SER A 25 -30.47 -24.67 -7.52
CA SER A 25 -30.08 -23.31 -7.19
C SER A 25 -29.56 -23.35 -5.77
N SER A 26 -28.23 -23.37 -5.63
CA SER A 26 -27.61 -22.88 -4.42
C SER A 26 -28.15 -21.47 -4.23
N HIS A 27 -29.09 -21.27 -3.30
CA HIS A 27 -29.42 -19.96 -2.82
C HIS A 27 -28.11 -19.40 -2.27
N GLN A 28 -27.42 -18.58 -3.07
CA GLN A 28 -26.49 -17.62 -2.52
C GLN A 28 -27.33 -16.82 -1.52
N PRO A 29 -26.90 -16.72 -0.25
CA PRO A 29 -27.55 -15.79 0.67
C PRO A 29 -27.63 -14.45 -0.04
N ALA A 30 -28.78 -13.79 0.06
CA ALA A 30 -28.95 -12.44 -0.46
C ALA A 30 -27.72 -11.63 -0.08
N ALA A 31 -27.10 -10.97 -1.06
CA ALA A 31 -25.92 -10.15 -0.80
C ALA A 31 -26.24 -9.27 0.42
N PRO A 32 -25.40 -9.26 1.47
CA PRO A 32 -25.65 -8.43 2.63
C PRO A 32 -25.91 -7.01 2.14
N ASP A 33 -26.88 -6.33 2.75
CA ASP A 33 -27.15 -4.93 2.42
C ASP A 33 -25.80 -4.18 2.40
N ARG A 34 -25.42 -3.72 1.20
CA ARG A 34 -24.09 -3.14 0.97
C ARG A 34 -23.98 -1.74 1.56
N HIS A 35 -25.07 -1.23 2.13
CA HIS A 35 -25.05 -0.06 2.98
C HIS A 35 -24.47 -0.42 4.35
N ALA A 36 -23.25 0.05 4.61
CA ALA A 36 -22.67 0.00 5.95
C ALA A 36 -22.90 1.34 6.65
N ALA A 37 -23.79 1.35 7.64
CA ALA A 37 -24.06 2.54 8.43
C ALA A 37 -23.06 2.68 9.59
N ARG A 38 -22.74 1.54 10.22
CA ARG A 38 -21.85 1.39 11.37
C ARG A 38 -20.66 0.48 11.03
N PHE A 39 -19.64 0.48 11.87
CA PHE A 39 -18.45 -0.34 11.65
C PHE A 39 -18.75 -1.85 11.68
N ALA A 40 -19.69 -2.31 12.52
CA ALA A 40 -20.13 -3.70 12.51
C ALA A 40 -20.69 -4.12 11.14
N ASP A 41 -21.44 -3.23 10.48
CA ASP A 41 -21.96 -3.46 9.12
C ASP A 41 -20.81 -3.51 8.12
N LEU A 42 -19.80 -2.64 8.27
CA LEU A 42 -18.59 -2.67 7.45
C LEU A 42 -17.88 -4.02 7.61
N LEU A 43 -17.64 -4.48 8.84
CA LEU A 43 -16.98 -5.76 9.11
C LEU A 43 -17.72 -6.94 8.44
N ALA A 44 -19.04 -6.91 8.42
CA ALA A 44 -19.87 -7.95 7.79
C ALA A 44 -19.69 -8.04 6.27
N LEU A 45 -19.20 -6.97 5.62
CA LEU A 45 -18.87 -6.97 4.18
C LEU A 45 -17.52 -7.66 3.88
N PHE A 46 -16.71 -7.95 4.90
CA PHE A 46 -15.38 -8.54 4.72
C PHE A 46 -15.37 -10.05 5.00
N PRO A 47 -14.64 -10.84 4.19
CA PRO A 47 -14.32 -12.22 4.55
C PRO A 47 -13.56 -12.26 5.88
N GLN A 48 -14.12 -12.95 6.87
CA GLN A 48 -13.46 -13.11 8.17
C GLN A 48 -12.27 -14.07 8.06
N ARG A 49 -11.10 -13.63 8.51
CA ARG A 49 -9.84 -14.37 8.50
C ARG A 49 -9.18 -14.30 9.87
N GLN A 50 -8.26 -15.21 10.12
CA GLN A 50 -7.38 -15.17 11.29
C GLN A 50 -5.96 -14.85 10.86
N LEU A 51 -5.16 -14.29 11.76
CA LEU A 51 -3.72 -14.18 11.57
C LEU A 51 -3.07 -15.59 11.63
N PRO A 52 -2.03 -15.89 10.83
CA PRO A 52 -1.34 -14.99 9.91
C PRO A 52 -2.09 -14.79 8.57
N TYR A 53 -1.72 -13.74 7.83
CA TYR A 53 -2.29 -13.41 6.53
C TYR A 53 -1.20 -13.02 5.53
N GLN A 54 -1.43 -13.31 4.25
CA GLN A 54 -0.49 -13.00 3.16
C GLN A 54 -1.25 -12.52 1.92
N VAL A 55 -0.65 -11.58 1.21
CA VAL A 55 -1.12 -11.09 -0.10
C VAL A 55 0.08 -10.85 -1.01
N ASN A 56 0.01 -11.39 -2.21
CA ASN A 56 1.02 -11.19 -3.27
C ASN A 56 0.35 -10.73 -4.57
N GLN A 57 1.16 -10.38 -5.57
CA GLN A 57 0.64 -9.87 -6.85
C GLN A 57 -0.29 -10.86 -7.55
N ASP A 58 0.03 -12.15 -7.59
CA ASP A 58 -0.81 -13.18 -8.21
C ASP A 58 -2.19 -13.26 -7.56
N SER A 59 -2.23 -13.19 -6.22
CA SER A 59 -3.49 -13.16 -5.47
C SER A 59 -4.32 -11.91 -5.75
N LEU A 60 -3.69 -10.77 -6.06
CA LEU A 60 -4.38 -9.53 -6.42
C LEU A 60 -4.93 -9.53 -7.85
N HIS A 61 -4.30 -10.24 -8.77
CA HIS A 61 -4.78 -10.36 -10.15
C HIS A 61 -5.99 -11.29 -10.30
N LYS A 62 -6.31 -12.07 -9.26
CA LYS A 62 -7.53 -12.88 -9.26
C LYS A 62 -8.76 -11.98 -9.50
N PRO A 63 -9.61 -12.28 -10.48
CA PRO A 63 -10.78 -11.47 -10.78
C PRO A 63 -11.74 -11.49 -9.59
N LEU A 64 -12.26 -10.32 -9.25
CA LEU A 64 -13.34 -10.16 -8.27
C LEU A 64 -14.59 -9.70 -9.01
N SER A 65 -15.74 -10.22 -8.62
CA SER A 65 -17.02 -9.76 -9.16
C SER A 65 -17.31 -8.35 -8.66
N ASP A 66 -17.87 -7.50 -9.52
CA ASP A 66 -18.36 -6.17 -9.16
C ASP A 66 -19.42 -6.20 -8.05
N SER A 67 -20.09 -7.34 -7.86
CA SER A 67 -21.01 -7.57 -6.75
C SER A 67 -20.34 -7.46 -5.36
N VAL A 68 -19.03 -7.70 -5.28
CA VAL A 68 -18.24 -7.65 -4.03
C VAL A 68 -17.61 -6.27 -3.81
N GLN A 69 -17.72 -5.35 -4.77
CA GLN A 69 -17.21 -3.98 -4.62
C GLN A 69 -17.94 -3.23 -3.50
N LEU A 70 -17.19 -2.52 -2.65
CA LEU A 70 -17.76 -1.61 -1.66
C LEU A 70 -18.44 -0.41 -2.35
N LEU A 71 -19.59 0.00 -1.84
CA LEU A 71 -20.29 1.18 -2.34
C LEU A 71 -19.46 2.46 -2.06
N PRO A 72 -19.47 3.47 -2.95
CA PRO A 72 -18.71 4.70 -2.78
C PRO A 72 -18.96 5.41 -1.44
N ASP A 73 -20.21 5.43 -0.97
CA ASP A 73 -20.57 6.07 0.30
C ASP A 73 -20.01 5.32 1.52
N VAL A 74 -19.89 3.98 1.43
CA VAL A 74 -19.21 3.17 2.45
C VAL A 74 -17.72 3.48 2.46
N VAL A 75 -17.10 3.52 1.28
CA VAL A 75 -15.68 3.85 1.14
C VAL A 75 -15.39 5.22 1.77
N LYS A 76 -16.14 6.25 1.38
CA LYS A 76 -15.98 7.62 1.88
C LYS A 76 -16.20 7.76 3.39
N ARG A 77 -17.06 6.92 3.97
CA ARG A 77 -17.38 6.95 5.41
C ARG A 77 -16.26 6.38 6.27
N PHE A 78 -15.66 5.27 5.85
CA PHE A 78 -14.75 4.50 6.70
C PHE A 78 -13.28 4.62 6.31
N PHE A 79 -12.99 5.03 5.08
CA PHE A 79 -11.63 5.07 4.53
C PHE A 79 -11.30 6.48 4.03
N PRO A 80 -10.34 7.17 4.66
CA PRO A 80 -9.87 8.44 4.13
C PRO A 80 -9.26 8.26 2.75
N ASP A 81 -9.58 9.14 1.79
CA ASP A 81 -8.99 9.09 0.44
C ASP A 81 -7.45 9.15 0.44
N SER A 82 -6.84 9.66 1.52
CA SER A 82 -5.38 9.78 1.65
C SER A 82 -4.66 8.42 1.59
N ILE A 83 -5.37 7.32 1.85
CA ILE A 83 -4.81 5.96 1.79
C ILE A 83 -4.18 5.68 0.41
N TRP A 84 -4.81 6.14 -0.67
CA TRP A 84 -4.46 5.72 -2.03
C TRP A 84 -4.18 6.88 -2.99
N LYS A 85 -4.31 8.13 -2.53
CA LYS A 85 -4.05 9.34 -3.33
C LYS A 85 -2.62 9.44 -3.90
N ASN A 86 -1.61 8.87 -3.22
CA ASN A 86 -0.23 8.88 -3.71
C ASN A 86 0.04 7.74 -4.71
N THR A 87 -0.75 6.66 -4.67
CA THR A 87 -0.56 5.48 -5.53
C THR A 87 -1.35 5.58 -6.83
N PHE A 88 -2.50 6.28 -6.82
CA PHE A 88 -3.37 6.40 -7.99
C PHE A 88 -3.55 7.88 -8.39
N PRO A 89 -3.20 8.25 -9.63
CA PRO A 89 -3.22 9.65 -10.08
C PRO A 89 -4.64 10.21 -10.27
N LYS A 90 -5.66 9.35 -10.47
CA LYS A 90 -7.07 9.80 -10.59
C LYS A 90 -7.84 9.53 -9.29
N SER A 91 -8.88 10.33 -9.06
CA SER A 91 -9.72 10.27 -7.85
C SER A 91 -10.67 9.08 -7.79
N SER A 92 -11.06 8.49 -8.93
CA SER A 92 -11.98 7.34 -8.96
C SER A 92 -11.20 6.03 -8.86
N VAL A 93 -11.52 5.24 -7.83
CA VAL A 93 -10.96 3.91 -7.59
C VAL A 93 -12.08 2.94 -7.21
N GLN A 94 -11.92 1.67 -7.56
CA GLN A 94 -12.76 0.58 -7.05
C GLN A 94 -12.12 0.02 -5.79
N VAL A 95 -12.92 -0.24 -4.75
CA VAL A 95 -12.44 -0.79 -3.48
C VAL A 95 -13.16 -2.11 -3.21
N PHE A 96 -12.40 -3.16 -2.96
CA PHE A 96 -12.90 -4.50 -2.67
C PHE A 96 -12.42 -4.98 -1.30
N PRO A 97 -13.29 -5.58 -0.48
CA PRO A 97 -12.92 -6.16 0.80
C PRO A 97 -12.20 -7.50 0.58
N LEU A 98 -10.98 -7.66 1.12
CA LEU A 98 -10.22 -8.90 1.01
C LEU A 98 -10.24 -9.74 2.29
N ALA A 99 -10.04 -9.10 3.45
CA ALA A 99 -10.02 -9.78 4.73
C ALA A 99 -10.32 -8.84 5.89
N ALA A 100 -11.05 -9.34 6.89
CA ALA A 100 -11.12 -8.76 8.21
C ALA A 100 -10.50 -9.72 9.21
N MET A 101 -9.63 -9.20 10.08
CA MET A 101 -8.94 -9.98 11.11
C MET A 101 -9.04 -9.26 12.44
N ALA A 102 -9.46 -9.99 13.47
CA ALA A 102 -9.40 -9.50 14.83
C ALA A 102 -7.93 -9.44 15.30
N TYR A 103 -7.61 -8.38 16.02
CA TYR A 103 -6.34 -8.18 16.70
C TYR A 103 -6.62 -7.75 18.13
N ASP A 104 -5.69 -7.98 19.06
CA ASP A 104 -5.92 -7.66 20.47
C ASP A 104 -6.27 -6.18 20.66
N ARG A 105 -5.71 -5.26 19.87
CA ARG A 105 -5.96 -3.81 19.97
C ARG A 105 -7.03 -3.28 19.01
N GLY A 106 -7.67 -4.12 18.20
CA GLY A 106 -8.73 -3.70 17.29
C GLY A 106 -8.91 -4.63 16.10
N HIS A 107 -9.00 -4.07 14.90
CA HIS A 107 -9.25 -4.81 13.68
C HIS A 107 -8.29 -4.41 12.57
N PHE A 108 -7.82 -5.41 11.84
CA PHE A 108 -7.14 -5.24 10.57
C PHE A 108 -8.12 -5.52 9.43
N LEU A 109 -8.28 -4.55 8.53
CA LEU A 109 -9.03 -4.69 7.30
C LEU A 109 -8.08 -4.63 6.11
N VAL A 110 -8.07 -5.66 5.28
CA VAL A 110 -7.31 -5.66 4.03
C VAL A 110 -8.26 -5.30 2.89
N ILE A 111 -7.96 -4.20 2.20
CA ILE A 111 -8.70 -3.75 1.02
C ILE A 111 -7.83 -3.86 -0.23
N ARG A 112 -8.46 -4.25 -1.35
CA ARG A 112 -7.90 -4.07 -2.69
C ARG A 112 -8.43 -2.78 -3.27
N VAL A 113 -7.53 -1.92 -3.75
CA VAL A 113 -7.86 -0.69 -4.47
C VAL A 113 -7.40 -0.85 -5.91
N GLN A 114 -8.28 -0.54 -6.87
CA GLN A 114 -8.03 -0.72 -8.29
C GLN A 114 -8.36 0.54 -9.10
N GLN A 115 -7.48 0.85 -10.05
CA GLN A 115 -7.70 1.87 -11.08
C GLN A 115 -7.15 1.38 -12.41
N GLY A 116 -8.04 0.92 -13.29
CA GLY A 116 -7.62 0.23 -14.52
C GLY A 116 -6.81 -1.02 -14.18
N SER A 117 -5.62 -1.13 -14.75
CA SER A 117 -4.67 -2.23 -14.52
C SER A 117 -3.79 -2.05 -13.27
N ARG A 118 -3.88 -0.91 -12.57
CA ARG A 118 -3.15 -0.67 -11.33
C ARG A 118 -3.96 -1.22 -10.16
N ILE A 119 -3.35 -2.09 -9.35
CA ILE A 119 -4.00 -2.73 -8.20
C ILE A 119 -3.06 -2.63 -7.00
N ALA A 120 -3.59 -2.27 -5.84
CA ALA A 120 -2.87 -2.24 -4.58
C ALA A 120 -3.66 -2.95 -3.48
N ALA A 121 -2.97 -3.63 -2.58
CA ALA A 121 -3.53 -4.08 -1.30
C ALA A 121 -3.10 -3.11 -0.19
N TYR A 122 -4.04 -2.71 0.66
CA TYR A 122 -3.75 -1.94 1.86
C TYR A 122 -4.24 -2.68 3.11
N LEU A 123 -3.41 -2.69 4.14
CA LEU A 123 -3.78 -3.05 5.50
C LEU A 123 -4.22 -1.80 6.24
N CYS A 124 -5.51 -1.69 6.55
CA CYS A 124 -6.09 -0.63 7.35
C CYS A 124 -6.23 -1.08 8.81
N TYR A 125 -5.80 -0.25 9.75
CA TYR A 125 -5.99 -0.50 11.19
C TYR A 125 -7.13 0.37 11.75
N PHE A 126 -8.05 -0.30 12.45
CA PHE A 126 -9.10 0.29 13.25
C PHE A 126 -8.91 -0.11 14.71
N ASP A 127 -9.06 0.83 15.64
CA ASP A 127 -8.95 0.50 17.07
C ASP A 127 -10.23 -0.16 17.62
N ARG A 128 -10.23 -0.50 18.91
CA ARG A 128 -11.41 -1.06 19.61
C ARG A 128 -12.61 -0.11 19.70
N LYS A 129 -12.46 1.16 19.31
CA LYS A 129 -13.53 2.17 19.23
C LYS A 129 -13.98 2.38 17.78
N ASP A 130 -13.61 1.48 16.88
CA ASP A 130 -13.94 1.49 15.47
C ASP A 130 -13.38 2.72 14.71
N GLN A 131 -12.31 3.35 15.24
CA GLN A 131 -11.69 4.51 14.61
C GLN A 131 -10.56 4.09 13.68
N PHE A 132 -10.58 4.59 12.45
CA PHE A 132 -9.48 4.43 11.50
C PHE A 132 -8.25 5.23 11.96
N HIS A 133 -7.07 4.59 11.94
CA HIS A 133 -5.81 5.24 12.31
C HIS A 133 -4.86 5.38 11.11
N GLN A 134 -4.52 4.26 10.46
CA GLN A 134 -3.55 4.26 9.37
C GLN A 134 -3.82 3.12 8.39
N ALA A 135 -3.31 3.30 7.17
CA ALA A 135 -3.19 2.24 6.18
C ALA A 135 -1.74 2.06 5.76
N LEU A 136 -1.34 0.80 5.54
CA LEU A 136 -0.03 0.41 5.01
C LEU A 136 -0.24 -0.37 3.71
N ARG A 137 0.46 0.02 2.64
CA ARG A 137 0.38 -0.68 1.35
C ARG A 137 1.15 -2.00 1.43
N LEU A 138 0.45 -3.12 1.41
CA LEU A 138 1.05 -4.46 1.50
C LEU A 138 1.62 -4.95 0.16
N CYS A 139 0.96 -4.61 -0.94
CA CYS A 139 1.32 -5.11 -2.27
C CYS A 139 0.83 -4.15 -3.35
N TYR A 140 1.53 -4.10 -4.48
CA TYR A 140 1.19 -3.26 -5.62
C TYR A 140 1.53 -3.94 -6.95
N THR A 141 0.72 -3.69 -7.95
CA THR A 141 0.97 -4.08 -9.35
C THR A 141 0.53 -2.95 -10.27
N SER A 142 1.34 -2.67 -11.29
CA SER A 142 1.06 -1.70 -12.36
C SER A 142 1.75 -2.19 -13.64
N PRO A 143 1.20 -1.92 -14.84
CA PRO A 143 1.91 -2.17 -16.09
C PRO A 143 3.26 -1.45 -16.16
N ASP A 144 3.34 -0.28 -15.52
CA ASP A 144 4.55 0.56 -15.45
C ASP A 144 5.52 0.13 -14.33
N ALA A 145 5.07 -0.71 -13.39
CA ALA A 145 6.02 -1.30 -12.46
C ALA A 145 6.85 -2.27 -13.29
N GLN A 146 8.17 -2.06 -13.35
CA GLN A 146 9.10 -3.05 -13.89
C GLN A 146 8.89 -4.39 -13.17
N ALA A 147 9.58 -5.46 -13.56
CA ALA A 147 9.38 -6.84 -13.08
C ALA A 147 9.44 -7.08 -11.54
N ASP A 148 9.44 -6.02 -10.74
CA ASP A 148 9.24 -5.93 -9.31
C ASP A 148 8.04 -6.75 -8.82
N GLN A 149 8.31 -7.63 -7.86
CA GLN A 149 7.29 -8.39 -7.17
C GLN A 149 7.14 -7.90 -5.74
N TYR A 150 5.90 -7.73 -5.29
CA TYR A 150 5.57 -7.35 -3.93
C TYR A 150 4.81 -8.48 -3.24
N GLU A 151 5.15 -8.70 -1.98
CA GLU A 151 4.44 -9.60 -1.09
C GLU A 151 4.32 -8.97 0.30
N GLY A 152 3.09 -8.91 0.83
CA GLY A 152 2.82 -8.47 2.18
C GLY A 152 2.41 -9.65 3.05
N ARG A 153 3.03 -9.80 4.21
CA ARG A 153 2.75 -10.82 5.23
C ARG A 153 2.42 -10.15 6.55
N ILE A 154 1.49 -10.73 7.30
CA ILE A 154 1.15 -10.34 8.66
C ILE A 154 1.23 -11.61 9.51
N ASP A 155 2.11 -11.63 10.51
CA ASP A 155 2.27 -12.80 11.37
C ASP A 155 1.21 -12.85 12.50
N ARG A 156 1.26 -13.90 13.32
CA ARG A 156 0.35 -14.08 14.46
C ARG A 156 0.53 -13.03 15.57
N LYS A 157 1.66 -12.32 15.59
CA LYS A 157 1.96 -11.24 16.54
C LYS A 157 1.65 -9.86 15.95
N ALA A 158 1.02 -9.80 14.77
CA ALA A 158 0.77 -8.58 14.02
C ALA A 158 2.04 -7.80 13.64
N VAL A 159 3.15 -8.51 13.44
CA VAL A 159 4.31 -7.98 12.71
C VAL A 159 4.00 -8.07 11.22
N ILE A 160 4.23 -6.97 10.51
CA ILE A 160 3.96 -6.86 9.08
C ILE A 160 5.28 -6.88 8.34
N THR A 161 5.41 -7.76 7.36
CA THR A 161 6.58 -7.81 6.49
C THR A 161 6.15 -7.50 5.07
N ILE A 162 6.88 -6.63 4.39
CA ILE A 162 6.69 -6.34 2.97
C ILE A 162 7.98 -6.70 2.26
N ASP A 163 7.91 -7.73 1.44
CA ASP A 163 8.97 -8.19 0.56
C ASP A 163 8.80 -7.51 -0.79
N HIS A 164 9.88 -6.89 -1.27
CA HIS A 164 9.98 -6.26 -2.59
C HIS A 164 11.15 -6.91 -3.32
N HIS A 165 10.83 -7.75 -4.29
CA HIS A 165 11.80 -8.37 -5.18
C HIS A 165 12.01 -7.45 -6.38
N ILE A 166 13.16 -6.79 -6.43
CA ILE A 166 13.56 -5.92 -7.53
C ILE A 166 14.31 -6.77 -8.54
N HIS A 167 13.83 -6.75 -9.79
CA HIS A 167 14.54 -7.39 -10.89
C HIS A 167 15.46 -6.39 -11.55
N THR A 168 16.77 -6.61 -11.44
CA THR A 168 17.76 -5.74 -12.06
C THR A 168 18.01 -6.17 -13.52
N PRO A 169 18.48 -5.26 -14.40
CA PRO A 169 18.78 -5.57 -15.80
C PRO A 169 19.83 -6.69 -16.00
N ASP A 170 20.67 -6.96 -15.00
CA ASP A 170 21.65 -8.05 -14.96
C ASP A 170 21.09 -9.39 -14.44
N GLN A 171 19.76 -9.54 -14.36
CA GLN A 171 19.03 -10.74 -13.90
C GLN A 171 19.31 -11.15 -12.44
N ARG A 172 19.84 -10.24 -11.63
CA ARG A 172 19.89 -10.45 -10.17
C ARG A 172 18.55 -10.05 -9.57
N SER A 173 18.11 -10.78 -8.54
CA SER A 173 16.94 -10.41 -7.75
C SER A 173 17.42 -9.85 -6.42
N ILE A 174 17.18 -8.55 -6.21
CA ILE A 174 17.39 -7.92 -4.91
C ILE A 174 16.08 -8.09 -4.14
N LEU A 175 16.13 -8.81 -3.03
CA LEU A 175 15.04 -8.84 -2.06
C LEU A 175 15.28 -7.72 -1.07
N ARG A 176 14.35 -6.79 -0.98
CA ARG A 176 14.24 -5.83 0.11
C ARG A 176 13.05 -6.23 0.99
N GLU A 177 13.32 -6.49 2.26
CA GLU A 177 12.33 -6.87 3.27
C GLU A 177 12.16 -5.70 4.26
N ASN A 178 10.99 -5.08 4.29
CA ASN A 178 10.64 -4.06 5.27
C ASN A 178 9.72 -4.66 6.33
N VAL A 179 10.12 -4.57 7.60
CA VAL A 179 9.36 -5.10 8.74
C VAL A 179 8.78 -3.95 9.55
N TYR A 180 7.47 -3.95 9.72
CA TYR A 180 6.71 -2.95 10.45
C TYR A 180 6.07 -3.55 11.69
N ALA A 181 5.94 -2.73 12.73
CA ALA A 181 5.13 -3.01 13.90
C ALA A 181 4.06 -1.94 14.06
N LEU A 182 2.96 -2.28 14.73
CA LEU A 182 1.95 -1.31 15.12
C LEU A 182 2.31 -0.73 16.49
N ASN A 183 2.56 0.57 16.57
CA ASN A 183 2.86 1.25 17.84
C ASN A 183 1.58 1.45 18.70
N PRO A 184 1.69 1.89 19.97
CA PRO A 184 0.53 2.12 20.83
C PRO A 184 -0.49 3.13 20.29
N GLU A 185 -0.05 4.11 19.50
CA GLU A 185 -0.88 5.15 18.89
C GLU A 185 -1.60 4.68 17.62
N GLY A 186 -1.51 3.39 17.26
CA GLY A 186 -2.17 2.85 16.07
C GLY A 186 -1.45 3.18 14.76
N LYS A 187 -0.19 3.59 14.82
CA LYS A 187 0.65 3.86 13.64
C LYS A 187 1.54 2.67 13.30
N PHE A 188 1.68 2.38 12.02
CA PHE A 188 2.66 1.43 11.50
C PHE A 188 4.04 2.11 11.49
N ILE A 189 5.00 1.54 12.23
CA ILE A 189 6.38 2.00 12.32
C ILE A 189 7.29 0.98 11.64
N LEU A 190 8.20 1.45 10.78
CA LEU A 190 9.26 0.62 10.21
C LEU A 190 10.27 0.30 11.32
N VAL A 191 10.47 -0.99 11.59
CA VAL A 191 11.36 -1.49 12.64
C VAL A 191 12.67 -1.99 12.05
N LEU A 192 12.63 -2.58 10.85
CA LEU A 192 13.79 -3.17 10.21
C LEU A 192 13.65 -3.12 8.69
N THR A 193 14.77 -2.87 8.01
CA THR A 193 14.91 -3.13 6.57
C THR A 193 16.08 -4.08 6.37
N ASN A 194 15.82 -5.24 5.78
CA ASN A 194 16.83 -6.19 5.35
C ASN A 194 16.94 -6.19 3.82
N ALA A 195 18.14 -6.47 3.30
CA ALA A 195 18.33 -6.72 1.88
C ALA A 195 19.45 -7.73 1.64
N ASN A 196 19.32 -8.52 0.57
CA ASN A 196 20.32 -9.53 0.18
C ASN A 196 21.35 -9.02 -0.86
N GLY A 197 21.23 -7.76 -1.30
CA GLY A 197 22.14 -7.10 -2.23
C GLY A 197 22.66 -5.77 -1.68
N ALA A 198 23.64 -5.17 -2.36
CA ALA A 198 24.05 -3.79 -2.08
C ALA A 198 22.87 -2.87 -2.45
N LEU A 199 22.18 -2.34 -1.44
CA LEU A 199 21.14 -1.35 -1.65
C LEU A 199 21.77 -0.11 -2.30
N SER A 200 21.21 0.31 -3.42
CA SER A 200 21.54 1.57 -4.06
C SER A 200 20.36 2.54 -3.91
N LEU A 201 20.63 3.83 -4.10
CA LEU A 201 19.59 4.86 -4.13
C LEU A 201 18.53 4.60 -5.21
N GLU A 202 18.83 3.81 -6.22
CA GLU A 202 17.92 3.44 -7.32
C GLU A 202 16.87 2.44 -6.85
N ASP A 203 17.15 1.69 -5.78
CA ASP A 203 16.24 0.73 -5.14
C ASP A 203 15.30 1.39 -4.10
N VAL A 204 15.43 2.70 -3.90
CA VAL A 204 14.57 3.46 -2.97
C VAL A 204 13.33 3.94 -3.70
N TYR A 205 12.18 3.31 -3.42
CA TYR A 205 10.89 3.80 -3.89
C TYR A 205 10.56 5.15 -3.23
N ASN A 206 10.53 6.21 -4.04
CA ASN A 206 10.17 7.55 -3.61
C ASN A 206 8.70 7.84 -3.97
N PRO A 207 7.76 7.85 -3.00
CA PRO A 207 6.32 7.96 -3.26
C PRO A 207 5.89 9.33 -3.80
N ILE A 208 6.79 10.31 -3.81
CA ILE A 208 6.52 11.68 -4.28
C ILE A 208 7.35 12.06 -5.52
N ASP A 209 8.06 11.12 -6.12
CA ASP A 209 8.96 11.35 -7.27
C ASP A 209 8.27 12.06 -8.44
N THR A 210 7.03 11.66 -8.74
CA THR A 210 6.16 12.18 -9.80
C THR A 210 5.48 13.51 -9.49
N LEU A 211 5.57 14.01 -8.25
CA LEU A 211 4.92 15.26 -7.87
C LEU A 211 5.62 16.49 -8.46
N PRO A 212 4.91 17.62 -8.62
CA PRO A 212 5.47 18.83 -9.22
C PRO A 212 6.69 19.41 -8.48
N THR A 213 7.62 19.95 -9.26
CA THR A 213 8.87 20.56 -8.79
C THR A 213 9.02 22.03 -9.22
N ARG A 214 7.99 22.85 -9.03
CA ARG A 214 8.02 24.26 -9.48
C ARG A 214 8.74 25.18 -8.51
N HIS A 215 8.80 24.83 -7.22
CA HIS A 215 9.54 25.61 -6.24
C HIS A 215 11.07 25.44 -6.40
N ALA A 216 11.84 26.50 -6.09
CA ALA A 216 13.30 26.49 -6.25
C ALA A 216 14.00 25.35 -5.46
N PHE A 217 13.47 25.04 -4.28
CA PHE A 217 13.96 23.95 -3.43
C PHE A 217 13.37 22.58 -3.76
N SER A 218 12.43 22.48 -4.69
CA SER A 218 11.91 21.17 -5.10
C SER A 218 12.98 20.40 -5.86
N GLY A 219 13.07 19.10 -5.60
CA GLY A 219 14.03 18.18 -6.18
C GLY A 219 14.47 17.11 -5.20
N ASP A 220 15.37 16.25 -5.67
CA ASP A 220 15.92 15.13 -4.91
C ASP A 220 17.32 15.48 -4.45
N TYR A 221 17.58 15.33 -3.15
CA TYR A 221 18.85 15.64 -2.52
C TYR A 221 19.44 14.37 -1.93
N VAL A 222 20.69 14.06 -2.26
CA VAL A 222 21.33 12.78 -1.91
C VAL A 222 22.50 12.98 -0.95
N LYS A 223 22.76 11.98 -0.11
CA LYS A 223 23.93 11.88 0.77
C LYS A 223 24.41 10.44 0.73
N GLY A 224 25.57 10.22 0.11
CA GLY A 224 26.05 8.85 -0.18
C GLY A 224 25.11 8.11 -1.13
N ASP A 225 25.21 6.79 -1.12
CA ASP A 225 24.55 5.93 -2.10
C ASP A 225 23.23 5.32 -1.61
N MET A 226 22.79 5.66 -0.38
CA MET A 226 21.57 5.08 0.23
C MET A 226 20.76 6.09 1.05
N SER A 227 20.92 7.39 0.81
CA SER A 227 20.10 8.39 1.54
C SER A 227 19.66 9.53 0.63
N ILE A 228 18.35 9.79 0.64
CA ILE A 228 17.69 10.79 -0.19
C ILE A 228 16.68 11.59 0.63
N VAL A 229 16.66 12.89 0.40
CA VAL A 229 15.61 13.80 0.82
C VAL A 229 14.97 14.35 -0.44
N SER A 230 13.73 13.95 -0.71
CA SER A 230 12.94 14.47 -1.81
C SER A 230 12.05 15.57 -1.31
N ILE A 231 12.08 16.71 -2.00
CA ILE A 231 11.25 17.89 -1.71
C ILE A 231 10.37 18.15 -2.93
N ARG A 232 9.09 18.35 -2.70
CA ARG A 232 8.08 18.62 -3.73
C ARG A 232 7.17 19.76 -3.32
N ASP A 233 6.48 20.33 -4.30
CA ASP A 233 5.57 21.44 -4.05
C ASP A 233 4.44 21.04 -3.10
N GLY A 234 4.13 21.90 -2.12
CA GLY A 234 2.99 21.71 -1.22
C GLY A 234 1.67 22.13 -1.84
N LYS A 235 0.61 22.14 -1.02
CA LYS A 235 -0.73 22.60 -1.43
C LYS A 235 -0.73 24.08 -1.83
N ASN A 236 0.17 24.87 -1.25
CA ASN A 236 0.33 26.30 -1.49
C ASN A 236 1.81 26.69 -1.35
N LYS A 237 2.13 27.96 -1.62
CA LYS A 237 3.52 28.47 -1.55
C LYS A 237 4.16 28.43 -0.16
N GLN A 238 3.37 28.23 0.90
CA GLN A 238 3.84 28.20 2.28
C GLN A 238 4.15 26.77 2.77
N THR A 239 3.81 25.75 1.97
CA THR A 239 3.96 24.34 2.33
C THR A 239 4.83 23.62 1.31
N PHE A 240 5.48 22.55 1.75
CA PHE A 240 6.19 21.61 0.89
C PHE A 240 5.92 20.18 1.34
N ARG A 241 5.98 19.24 0.41
CA ARG A 241 5.96 17.81 0.72
C ARG A 241 7.39 17.30 0.78
N PHE A 242 7.66 16.37 1.67
CA PHE A 242 8.95 15.72 1.74
C PHE A 242 8.82 14.21 1.88
N PHE A 243 9.84 13.51 1.39
CA PHE A 243 10.12 12.11 1.66
C PHE A 243 11.61 12.02 2.01
N ILE A 244 11.93 11.39 3.12
CA ILE A 244 13.29 11.16 3.59
C ILE A 244 13.46 9.65 3.66
N HIS A 245 14.46 9.14 2.95
CA HIS A 245 15.00 7.82 3.17
C HIS A 245 16.45 7.99 3.62
N PHE A 246 16.83 7.31 4.68
CA PHE A 246 18.21 7.29 5.14
C PHE A 246 18.62 5.88 5.53
N TYR A 247 19.89 5.62 5.34
CA TYR A 247 20.52 4.39 5.76
C TYR A 247 21.99 4.65 6.05
N ASP A 248 22.42 4.28 7.25
CA ASP A 248 23.82 4.29 7.67
C ASP A 248 24.35 2.85 7.64
N PRO A 249 25.26 2.51 6.71
CA PRO A 249 25.83 1.18 6.61
C PRO A 249 26.67 0.79 7.82
N ALA A 250 27.27 1.74 8.54
CA ALA A 250 28.13 1.44 9.69
C ALA A 250 27.31 0.93 10.88
N THR A 251 26.16 1.55 11.12
CA THR A 251 25.24 1.18 12.20
C THR A 251 24.14 0.23 11.74
N ARG A 252 24.02 -0.03 10.42
CA ARG A 252 22.91 -0.73 9.77
C ARG A 252 21.54 -0.15 10.15
N CYS A 253 21.52 1.15 10.39
CA CYS A 253 20.34 1.86 10.83
C CYS A 253 19.74 2.63 9.66
N GLY A 254 18.44 2.46 9.42
CA GLY A 254 17.76 3.17 8.35
C GLY A 254 16.29 3.38 8.66
N GLY A 255 15.68 4.26 7.87
CA GLY A 255 14.30 4.64 8.08
C GLY A 255 13.75 5.47 6.93
N GLU A 256 12.43 5.55 6.89
CA GLU A 256 11.70 6.38 5.96
C GLU A 256 10.74 7.29 6.71
N LEU A 257 10.61 8.53 6.23
CA LEU A 257 9.65 9.48 6.75
C LEU A 257 9.15 10.40 5.63
N GLU A 258 7.84 10.50 5.52
CA GLU A 258 7.19 11.46 4.64
C GLU A 258 6.27 12.39 5.43
N GLY A 259 6.01 13.56 4.86
CA GLY A 259 5.14 14.53 5.50
C GLY A 259 4.96 15.81 4.71
N THR A 260 4.26 16.76 5.33
CA THR A 260 4.08 18.12 4.80
C THR A 260 4.70 19.12 5.76
N GLY A 261 5.80 19.74 5.34
CA GLY A 261 6.43 20.83 6.06
C GLY A 261 5.84 22.18 5.71
N ARG A 262 6.17 23.18 6.53
CA ARG A 262 5.85 24.60 6.32
C ARG A 262 7.13 25.41 6.22
N PHE A 263 7.21 26.33 5.27
CA PHE A 263 8.29 27.30 5.24
C PHE A 263 8.09 28.32 6.36
N LEU A 264 9.12 28.51 7.18
CA LEU A 264 9.15 29.57 8.20
C LEU A 264 9.67 30.87 7.62
N ASN A 265 10.62 30.78 6.69
CA ASN A 265 11.13 31.90 5.91
C ASN A 265 11.63 31.41 4.54
N ARG A 266 12.43 32.23 3.84
CA ARG A 266 12.92 31.94 2.48
C ARG A 266 13.86 30.73 2.39
N SER A 267 14.51 30.31 3.47
CA SER A 267 15.51 29.25 3.46
C SER A 267 15.35 28.26 4.61
N THR A 268 14.33 28.42 5.45
CA THR A 268 14.03 27.44 6.50
C THR A 268 12.59 26.96 6.43
N GLY A 269 12.41 25.69 6.74
CA GLY A 269 11.12 25.06 6.91
C GLY A 269 11.11 24.14 8.11
N THR A 270 9.93 23.79 8.58
CA THR A 270 9.77 22.86 9.70
C THR A 270 8.62 21.90 9.43
N PHE A 271 8.76 20.69 9.94
CA PHE A 271 7.70 19.70 10.05
C PHE A 271 7.55 19.34 11.53
N LYS A 272 6.31 19.18 11.98
CA LYS A 272 5.98 18.63 13.29
C LYS A 272 4.90 17.58 13.09
N ASP A 273 5.12 16.39 13.65
CA ASP A 273 4.11 15.35 13.69
C ASP A 273 2.95 15.82 14.59
N ASP A 274 1.72 15.74 14.07
CA ASP A 274 0.53 16.17 14.80
C ASP A 274 0.30 15.35 16.09
N ASN A 275 0.84 14.12 16.13
CA ASN A 275 0.60 13.15 17.20
C ASN A 275 1.91 12.66 17.86
N GLY A 276 2.95 13.50 17.96
CA GLY A 276 4.18 13.10 18.63
C GLY A 276 5.20 14.22 18.84
N PRO A 277 6.29 13.95 19.58
CA PRO A 277 7.37 14.92 19.79
C PRO A 277 8.26 15.11 18.55
N CYS A 278 8.05 14.29 17.51
CA CYS A 278 8.85 14.33 16.30
C CYS A 278 8.67 15.65 15.54
N ALA A 279 9.75 16.41 15.41
CA ALA A 279 9.85 17.54 14.51
C ALA A 279 11.15 17.49 13.70
N ILE A 280 11.15 18.14 12.54
CA ILE A 280 12.29 18.23 11.64
C ILE A 280 12.41 19.66 11.14
N ASP A 281 13.58 20.23 11.32
CA ASP A 281 13.94 21.50 10.71
C ASP A 281 14.73 21.28 9.43
N PHE A 282 14.35 22.03 8.41
CA PHE A 282 14.93 22.02 7.08
C PHE A 282 15.62 23.35 6.83
N HIS A 283 16.89 23.30 6.48
CA HIS A 283 17.69 24.46 6.08
C HIS A 283 18.09 24.31 4.61
N PHE A 284 17.42 25.09 3.76
CA PHE A 284 17.63 25.11 2.33
C PHE A 284 18.72 26.11 1.95
N SER A 285 19.58 25.69 1.03
CA SER A 285 20.55 26.56 0.37
C SER A 285 20.68 26.18 -1.10
N ALA A 286 21.50 26.91 -1.85
CA ALA A 286 21.68 26.64 -3.28
C ALA A 286 22.16 25.19 -3.51
N GLY A 287 21.26 24.36 -4.02
CA GLY A 287 21.53 22.95 -4.32
C GLY A 287 21.76 22.05 -3.10
N ARG A 288 21.37 22.47 -1.89
CA ARG A 288 21.51 21.64 -0.68
C ARG A 288 20.32 21.79 0.26
N VAL A 289 20.02 20.71 0.98
CA VAL A 289 19.13 20.73 2.13
C VAL A 289 19.84 20.10 3.31
N ARG A 290 19.85 20.80 4.44
CA ARG A 290 20.26 20.23 5.72
C ARG A 290 19.01 19.94 6.53
N ILE A 291 18.94 18.75 7.10
CA ILE A 291 17.86 18.33 7.99
C ILE A 291 18.41 18.14 9.40
N GLU A 292 17.65 18.64 10.37
CA GLU A 292 17.91 18.46 11.79
C GLU A 292 16.66 17.96 12.46
N GLU A 293 16.79 16.84 13.16
CA GLU A 293 15.76 16.25 13.99
C GLU A 293 15.64 17.02 15.30
N VAL A 294 14.42 17.44 15.62
CA VAL A 294 14.07 18.15 16.85
C VAL A 294 13.12 17.26 17.64
N GLY A 295 13.51 16.86 18.85
CA GLY A 295 12.65 16.07 19.74
C GLY A 295 12.67 14.54 19.52
N GLY A 296 13.67 13.99 18.83
CA GLY A 296 13.91 12.54 18.83
C GLY A 296 12.93 11.71 17.98
N CYS A 297 12.53 12.20 16.80
CA CYS A 297 11.81 11.44 15.77
C CYS A 297 12.28 9.98 15.57
N GLY A 298 13.60 9.75 15.53
CA GLY A 298 14.18 8.42 15.36
C GLY A 298 13.84 7.54 16.55
N ALA A 299 14.18 7.99 17.76
CA ALA A 299 13.89 7.27 19.00
C ALA A 299 12.38 7.03 19.21
N TYR A 300 11.53 8.00 18.87
CA TYR A 300 10.07 7.89 18.92
C TYR A 300 9.50 6.83 17.96
N ARG A 301 10.25 6.51 16.89
CA ARG A 301 9.87 5.50 15.89
C ARG A 301 10.66 4.20 16.01
N GLY A 302 11.37 4.00 17.13
CA GLY A 302 12.19 2.78 17.34
C GLY A 302 13.47 2.75 16.51
N ILE A 303 13.84 3.86 15.87
CA ILE A 303 15.06 4.03 15.10
C ILE A 303 16.15 4.52 16.06
N GLN A 304 17.25 3.75 16.16
CA GLN A 304 18.32 4.02 17.13
C GLN A 304 19.35 5.05 16.65
N CYS A 305 19.15 5.66 15.48
CA CYS A 305 20.06 6.64 14.89
C CYS A 305 19.33 7.94 14.50
N PHE A 306 20.04 9.05 14.64
CA PHE A 306 19.62 10.36 14.13
C PHE A 306 19.89 10.43 12.63
N PHE A 307 18.95 10.97 11.87
CA PHE A 307 19.13 11.16 10.41
C PHE A 307 19.53 12.59 10.05
N ASN A 308 20.16 13.30 10.98
CA ASN A 308 20.72 14.62 10.76
C ASN A 308 21.76 14.60 9.62
N GLY A 309 21.74 15.62 8.78
CA GLY A 309 22.74 15.71 7.73
C GLY A 309 22.47 16.74 6.66
N THR A 310 23.47 16.94 5.82
CA THR A 310 23.40 17.78 4.63
C THR A 310 23.35 16.89 3.39
N TYR A 311 22.39 17.15 2.53
CA TYR A 311 22.12 16.43 1.29
C TYR A 311 22.29 17.38 0.11
N THR A 312 22.85 16.89 -0.99
CA THR A 312 23.14 17.69 -2.18
C THR A 312 22.17 17.35 -3.30
N LYS A 313 21.63 18.37 -3.97
CA LYS A 313 20.64 18.23 -5.03
C LYS A 313 21.21 17.40 -6.18
N LYS A 314 20.54 16.32 -6.54
CA LYS A 314 20.85 15.49 -7.71
C LYS A 314 20.71 16.38 -8.95
N LYS A 315 21.71 16.36 -9.82
CA LYS A 315 21.62 17.02 -11.12
C LYS A 315 20.59 16.26 -11.96
N LEU A 316 19.65 16.97 -12.56
CA LEU A 316 18.78 16.39 -13.58
C LEU A 316 19.67 15.96 -14.75
N HIS A 317 19.73 14.66 -15.03
CA HIS A 317 20.25 14.18 -16.30
C HIS A 317 19.22 14.57 -17.37
N THR A 318 19.53 15.59 -18.16
CA THR A 318 18.79 15.88 -19.38
C THR A 318 19.01 14.71 -20.33
N HIS A 319 18.06 13.79 -20.42
CA HIS A 319 18.00 12.91 -21.59
C HIS A 319 17.79 13.81 -22.80
N GLN A 320 18.87 14.08 -23.53
CA GLN A 320 18.77 14.65 -24.87
C GLN A 320 18.00 13.63 -25.70
N ALA A 321 16.75 13.94 -26.02
CA ALA A 321 16.00 13.24 -27.04
C ALA A 321 16.80 13.37 -28.34
N GLN A 322 17.47 12.29 -28.74
CA GLN A 322 18.01 12.15 -30.10
C GLN A 322 16.81 12.09 -31.05
N ILE A 323 16.42 13.25 -31.57
CA ILE A 323 15.61 13.34 -32.76
C ILE A 323 16.54 12.97 -33.92
N HIS A 324 16.46 11.72 -34.36
CA HIS A 324 17.00 11.34 -35.66
C HIS A 324 16.25 12.14 -36.74
N LYS A 325 17.01 12.90 -37.52
CA LYS A 325 16.58 13.49 -38.79
C LYS A 325 16.55 12.42 -39.87
#